data_AF-A0A432Q3J7-F1
#
_entry.id   AF-A0A432Q3J7-F1
#
_cell.length_a   1.000
_cell.length_b   1.000
_cell.length_c   1.000
_cell.angle_alpha   90.00
_cell.angle_beta   90.00
_cell.angle_gamma   90.00
#
_symmetry.space_group_name_H-M   'P 1'
#
loop_
_entity.id
_entity.type
_entity.pdbx_description
1 polymer ?
#
loop_
_entity_poly.entity_id
_entity_poly.type
_entity_poly.pdbx_seq_one_letter_code
_entity_poly.pdbx_strand_id
1 'polypeptide(L)'
;ALSNSGQIASITVTQPFYKGVTLSIKLPKGKFYEFYRGVLSLLEDSFDETEVEIKIKARKGKISKSDYENRIRETLIQINAQIVEEKTEE
;
A
#
# COMPACT_ATOMS: atom_id res chain seq x y z
N ALA A 1 -50.56 -33.33 18.45
CA ALA A 1 -49.50 -34.27 18.05
C ALA A 1 -48.43 -33.50 17.29
N LEU A 2 -47.20 -33.54 17.81
CA LEU A 2 -45.89 -33.30 17.18
C LEU A 2 -45.68 -32.02 16.36
N SER A 3 -45.18 -30.99 17.06
CA SER A 3 -44.41 -29.87 16.52
C SER A 3 -43.06 -30.38 15.98
N ASN A 4 -42.89 -30.36 14.65
CA ASN A 4 -41.62 -30.67 14.01
C ASN A 4 -40.79 -29.39 13.83
N SER A 5 -40.13 -28.94 14.89
CA SER A 5 -39.14 -27.86 14.82
C SER A 5 -37.81 -28.45 14.35
N GLY A 6 -37.63 -28.55 13.04
CA GLY A 6 -36.35 -28.89 12.44
C GLY A 6 -35.31 -27.82 12.75
N GLN A 7 -34.40 -28.10 13.68
CA GLN A 7 -33.21 -27.30 13.90
C GLN A 7 -32.32 -27.43 12.66
N ILE A 8 -32.27 -26.40 11.83
CA ILE A 8 -31.27 -26.29 10.76
C ILE A 8 -29.96 -25.89 11.46
N ALA A 9 -29.03 -26.84 11.58
CA ALA A 9 -27.68 -26.55 12.04
C ALA A 9 -27.05 -25.49 11.11
N SER A 10 -26.66 -24.34 11.67
CA SER A 10 -25.96 -23.30 10.92
C SER A 10 -24.59 -23.82 10.49
N ILE A 11 -24.43 -24.10 9.20
CA ILE A 11 -23.13 -24.45 8.61
C ILE A 11 -22.27 -23.19 8.62
N THR A 12 -21.39 -23.05 9.62
CA THR A 12 -20.41 -21.96 9.65
C THR A 12 -19.32 -22.28 8.62
N VAL A 13 -19.38 -21.66 7.45
CA VAL A 13 -18.28 -21.71 6.48
C VAL A 13 -17.15 -20.84 7.01
N THR A 14 -16.17 -21.43 7.68
CA THR A 14 -14.91 -20.76 8.04
C THR A 14 -14.13 -20.48 6.76
N GLN A 15 -14.06 -19.21 6.37
CA GLN A 15 -13.16 -18.78 5.31
C GLN A 15 -11.71 -18.76 5.82
N PRO A 16 -10.73 -19.17 4.98
CA PRO A 16 -9.32 -19.05 5.34
C PRO A 16 -8.89 -17.58 5.36
N PHE A 17 -8.01 -17.23 6.30
CA PHE A 17 -7.43 -15.89 6.44
C PHE A 17 -5.94 -15.89 6.06
N TYR A 18 -5.49 -14.80 5.44
CA TYR A 18 -4.06 -14.54 5.25
C TYR A 18 -3.48 -13.96 6.55
N LYS A 19 -2.36 -14.53 7.03
CA LYS A 19 -1.63 -14.03 8.20
C LYS A 19 -0.55 -13.00 7.85
N GLY A 20 -0.30 -12.78 6.55
CA GLY A 20 0.69 -11.83 6.05
C GLY A 20 0.66 -11.80 4.53
N VAL A 21 1.00 -10.63 3.97
CA VAL A 21 1.00 -10.38 2.53
C VAL A 21 2.22 -9.53 2.17
N THR A 22 2.95 -9.92 1.12
CA THR A 22 4.03 -9.12 0.53
C THR A 22 3.76 -8.93 -0.95
N LEU A 23 3.75 -7.67 -1.42
CA LEU A 23 3.44 -7.32 -2.79
C LEU A 23 4.60 -6.51 -3.41
N SER A 24 5.09 -6.95 -4.57
CA SER A 24 5.97 -6.13 -5.43
C SER A 24 5.22 -5.79 -6.71
N ILE A 25 4.78 -4.54 -6.83
CA ILE A 25 3.90 -4.11 -7.93
C ILE A 25 4.52 -2.99 -8.76
N LYS A 26 4.15 -2.94 -10.05
CA LYS A 26 4.41 -1.79 -10.92
C LYS A 26 3.11 -1.04 -11.12
N LEU A 27 3.02 0.15 -10.52
CA LEU A 27 1.83 0.96 -10.64
C LEU A 27 1.87 1.86 -11.89
N PRO A 28 0.78 1.94 -12.68
CA PRO A 28 0.68 2.92 -13.75
C PRO A 28 0.76 4.35 -13.21
N LYS A 29 1.36 5.26 -14.00
CA LYS A 29 1.42 6.69 -13.65
C LYS A 29 0.00 7.23 -13.42
N GLY A 30 -0.18 7.95 -12.32
CA GLY A 30 -1.45 8.59 -11.95
C GLY A 30 -2.45 7.68 -11.24
N LYS A 31 -2.12 6.41 -10.95
CA LYS A 31 -2.99 5.46 -10.24
C LYS A 31 -2.68 5.28 -8.76
N PHE A 32 -1.86 6.18 -8.18
CA PHE A 32 -1.45 6.09 -6.79
C PHE A 32 -2.61 6.24 -5.81
N TYR A 33 -3.58 7.12 -6.12
CA TYR A 33 -4.74 7.30 -5.26
C TYR A 33 -5.62 6.04 -5.21
N GLU A 34 -5.89 5.40 -6.35
CA GLU A 34 -6.66 4.17 -6.39
C GLU A 34 -5.93 3.00 -5.71
N PHE A 35 -4.61 2.94 -5.85
CA PHE A 35 -3.78 1.98 -5.12
C PHE A 35 -3.84 2.20 -3.61
N TYR A 36 -3.68 3.45 -3.16
CA TYR A 36 -3.74 3.80 -1.75
C TYR A 36 -5.09 3.39 -1.15
N ARG A 37 -6.21 3.86 -1.74
CA ARG A 37 -7.54 3.62 -1.18
C ARG A 37 -7.99 2.15 -1.25
N GLY A 38 -7.58 1.43 -2.30
CA GLY A 38 -8.11 0.08 -2.59
C GLY A 38 -7.22 -1.05 -2.09
N VAL A 39 -5.94 -0.76 -1.84
CA VAL A 39 -4.96 -1.77 -1.45
C VAL A 39 -4.31 -1.40 -0.13
N LEU A 40 -3.61 -0.25 -0.05
CA LEU A 40 -2.87 0.10 1.15
C LEU A 40 -3.78 0.29 2.36
N SER A 41 -4.86 1.07 2.23
CA SER A 41 -5.81 1.30 3.34
C SER A 41 -6.36 -0.02 3.89
N LEU A 42 -6.72 -0.96 3.02
CA LEU A 42 -7.24 -2.26 3.47
C LEU A 42 -6.18 -3.08 4.20
N LEU A 43 -4.93 -3.06 3.74
CA LEU A 43 -3.82 -3.74 4.41
C LEU A 43 -3.53 -3.11 5.78
N GLU A 44 -3.43 -1.78 5.84
CA GLU A 44 -3.21 -1.03 7.08
C GLU A 44 -4.35 -1.23 8.09
N ASP A 45 -5.59 -1.34 7.63
CA ASP A 45 -6.75 -1.62 8.49
C ASP A 45 -6.81 -3.09 8.97
N SER A 46 -6.16 -4.02 8.26
CA SER A 46 -6.26 -5.47 8.51
C SER A 46 -5.03 -6.06 9.23
N PHE A 47 -3.89 -5.38 9.23
CA PHE A 47 -2.64 -5.85 9.79
C PHE A 47 -2.04 -4.81 10.75
N ASP A 48 -1.65 -5.26 11.96
CA ASP A 48 -1.06 -4.39 12.98
C ASP A 48 0.27 -3.74 12.54
N GLU A 49 1.02 -4.44 11.68
CA GLU A 49 2.28 -3.99 11.12
C GLU A 49 2.20 -3.99 9.59
N THR A 50 2.31 -2.80 9.00
CA THR A 50 2.37 -2.61 7.55
C THR A 50 3.56 -1.71 7.20
N GLU A 51 4.46 -2.21 6.37
CA GLU A 51 5.62 -1.47 5.86
C GLU A 51 5.47 -1.22 4.35
N VAL A 52 5.79 0.01 3.91
CA VAL A 52 5.70 0.41 2.50
C VAL A 52 7.04 0.92 2.00
N GLU A 53 7.64 0.18 1.07
CA GLU A 53 8.83 0.61 0.33
C GLU A 53 8.45 1.14 -1.06
N ILE A 54 8.85 2.37 -1.39
CA ILE A 54 8.56 3.00 -2.69
C ILE A 54 9.85 3.20 -3.48
N LYS A 55 9.92 2.60 -4.67
CA LYS A 55 10.98 2.85 -5.65
C LYS A 55 10.50 3.76 -6.78
N ILE A 56 11.03 4.98 -6.85
CA ILE A 56 10.69 5.95 -7.90
C ILE A 56 11.78 5.93 -9.00
N LYS A 57 11.36 5.82 -10.27
CA LYS A 57 12.23 5.97 -11.44
C LYS A 57 11.65 7.03 -12.37
N ALA A 58 12.11 8.27 -12.23
CA ALA A 58 11.79 9.33 -13.17
C ALA A 58 12.78 9.28 -14.35
N ARG A 59 12.25 9.16 -15.58
CA ARG A 59 13.06 9.09 -16.81
C ARG A 59 12.37 9.90 -17.90
N LYS A 60 13.13 10.31 -18.93
CA LYS A 60 12.62 11.10 -20.07
C LYS A 60 11.95 12.40 -19.63
N GLY A 61 12.65 13.17 -18.81
CA GLY A 61 12.19 14.45 -18.29
C GLY A 61 13.34 15.16 -17.59
N LYS A 62 13.07 16.36 -17.06
CA LYS A 62 14.05 17.13 -16.29
C LYS A 62 13.34 17.88 -15.17
N ILE A 63 14.07 18.09 -14.08
CA ILE A 63 13.69 18.93 -12.95
C ILE A 63 14.91 19.78 -12.59
N SER A 64 14.71 20.98 -12.07
CA SER A 64 15.84 21.77 -11.59
C SER A 64 16.44 21.10 -10.34
N LYS A 65 17.77 21.20 -10.17
CA LYS A 65 18.43 20.70 -8.96
C LYS A 65 17.80 21.31 -7.69
N SER A 66 17.49 22.59 -7.74
CA SER A 66 16.81 23.30 -6.64
C SER A 66 15.40 22.78 -6.34
N ASP A 67 14.60 22.41 -7.35
CA ASP A 67 13.28 21.81 -7.09
C ASP A 67 13.43 20.42 -6.45
N TYR A 68 14.44 19.65 -6.85
CA TYR A 68 14.72 18.36 -6.21
C TYR A 68 15.13 18.55 -4.75
N GLU A 69 16.12 19.39 -4.49
CA GLU A 69 16.69 19.58 -3.15
C GLU A 69 15.70 20.28 -2.21
N ASN A 70 15.09 21.38 -2.65
CA ASN A 70 14.27 22.23 -1.78
C ASN A 70 12.80 21.82 -1.72
N ARG A 71 12.33 20.91 -2.59
CA ARG A 71 10.93 20.47 -2.56
C ARG A 71 10.83 18.99 -2.30
N ILE A 72 11.48 18.17 -3.13
CA ILE A 72 11.37 16.72 -3.00
C ILE A 72 12.07 16.25 -1.72
N ARG A 73 13.35 16.59 -1.54
CA ARG A 73 14.11 16.15 -0.35
C ARG A 73 13.56 16.75 0.93
N GLU A 74 13.20 18.04 0.94
CA GLU A 74 12.54 18.67 2.09
C GLU A 74 11.22 17.98 2.47
N THR A 75 10.36 17.66 1.49
CA THR A 75 9.09 16.96 1.77
C THR A 75 9.34 15.58 2.37
N LEU A 76 10.29 14.80 1.83
CA LEU A 76 10.64 13.48 2.37
C LEU A 76 11.10 13.57 3.82
N ILE A 77 11.92 14.58 4.16
CA ILE A 77 12.36 14.82 5.53
C ILE A 77 11.18 15.19 6.44
N GLN A 78 10.28 16.09 5.99
CA GLN A 78 9.14 16.55 6.78
C GLN A 78 8.17 15.42 7.16
N ILE A 79 8.02 14.42 6.29
CA ILE A 79 7.17 13.24 6.54
C ILE A 79 7.93 12.09 7.19
N ASN A 80 9.18 12.29 7.60
CA ASN A 80 10.09 11.27 8.13
C ASN A 80 10.27 10.06 7.20
N ALA A 81 10.21 10.26 5.89
CA ALA A 81 10.51 9.20 4.93
C ALA A 81 12.03 8.97 4.88
N GLN A 82 12.44 7.72 5.04
CA GLN A 82 13.84 7.32 4.95
C GLN A 82 14.26 7.15 3.49
N ILE A 83 15.32 7.84 3.07
CA ILE A 83 15.95 7.62 1.77
C ILE A 83 16.88 6.41 1.90
N VAL A 84 16.46 5.27 1.37
CA VAL A 84 17.26 4.02 1.36
C VAL A 84 18.30 4.02 0.23
N GLU A 85 17.96 4.54 -0.95
CA GLU A 85 18.83 4.63 -2.13
C GLU A 85 18.53 5.93 -2.89
N GLU A 86 19.54 6.74 -3.19
CA GLU A 86 19.43 7.93 -4.05
C GLU A 86 20.46 7.84 -5.18
N LYS A 87 20.02 7.99 -6.42
CA LYS A 87 20.86 8.04 -7.62
C LYS A 87 20.35 9.14 -8.54
N THR A 88 21.21 10.11 -8.85
CA THR A 88 20.94 11.20 -9.79
C THR A 88 21.82 11.05 -11.03
N GLU A 89 21.25 11.34 -12.20
CA GLU A 89 21.97 11.45 -13.47
C GLU A 89 21.97 12.94 -13.84
N GLU A 90 23.14 13.54 -14.04
CA GLU A 90 23.31 14.95 -14.45
C GLU A 90 23.42 15.08 -15.97
#